data_AF-A0A7W1DSV6-F1
#
_entry.id   AF-A0A7W1DSV6-F1
#
_cell.length_a   1.000
_cell.length_b   1.000
_cell.length_c   1.000
_cell.angle_alpha   90.00
_cell.angle_beta   90.00
_cell.angle_gamma   90.00
#
_symmetry.space_group_name_H-M   'P 1'
#
loop_
_entity.id
_entity.type
_entity.pdbx_description
1 polymer ?
#
loop_
_entity_poly.entity_id
_entity_poly.type
_entity_poly.pdbx_seq_one_letter_code
_entity_poly.pdbx_strand_id
1 'polypeptide(L)'
;MPRWVEPIAWDAAGHLYYLWTDPAALRLARSTDRGATWTTWSLAEGGELRYYPYLVARGAGELAATWFSGRDEAMRVHVGNIDATADNAAPRLAEAPPIQPETWAWDTKPGEPRKRDTAGEYVPIMFMKDGRLAVVTTIQDLPQRGGFSWRTTAALR
;
A
#
# COMPACT_ATOMS: atom_id res chain seq x y z
N MET A 1 -10.83 5.20 -13.86
CA MET A 1 -10.46 4.52 -12.60
C MET A 1 -10.35 5.58 -11.53
N PRO A 2 -11.07 5.47 -10.40
CA PRO A 2 -10.88 6.41 -9.31
C PRO A 2 -9.44 6.27 -8.76
N ARG A 3 -8.66 7.35 -8.87
CA ARG A 3 -7.27 7.48 -8.36
C ARG A 3 -7.29 8.55 -7.28
N TRP A 4 -7.93 8.27 -6.15
CA TRP A 4 -8.27 9.32 -5.19
C TRP A 4 -7.25 9.41 -4.05
N VAL A 5 -6.01 9.76 -4.45
CA VAL A 5 -4.81 10.16 -3.68
C VAL A 5 -3.63 9.18 -3.85
N GLU A 6 -2.49 9.75 -4.23
CA GLU A 6 -1.19 9.09 -4.38
C GLU A 6 -0.31 9.60 -3.21
N PRO A 7 0.15 8.71 -2.31
CA PRO A 7 0.74 9.12 -1.05
C PRO A 7 2.15 9.68 -1.20
N ILE A 8 2.44 10.70 -0.39
CA ILE A 8 3.77 11.28 -0.21
C ILE A 8 4.26 11.06 1.22
N ALA A 9 5.57 10.88 1.40
CA ALA A 9 6.19 10.76 2.72
C ALA A 9 7.56 11.42 2.75
N TRP A 10 7.89 12.09 3.86
CA TRP A 10 9.24 12.58 4.13
C TRP A 10 9.99 11.58 4.98
N ASP A 11 11.22 11.25 4.59
CA ASP A 11 12.10 10.43 5.41
C ASP A 11 12.89 11.26 6.44
N ALA A 12 13.67 10.59 7.29
CA ALA A 12 14.48 11.26 8.31
C ALA A 12 15.68 12.05 7.76
N ALA A 13 16.06 11.86 6.49
CA ALA A 13 17.09 12.64 5.80
C ALA A 13 16.51 13.89 5.11
N GLY A 14 15.19 14.07 5.12
CA GLY A 14 14.52 15.15 4.42
C GLY A 14 14.35 14.89 2.93
N HIS A 15 14.41 13.63 2.48
CA HIS A 15 13.98 13.24 1.15
C HIS A 15 12.46 13.11 1.10
N LEU A 16 11.87 13.58 0.00
CA LEU A 16 10.44 13.44 -0.27
C LEU A 16 10.22 12.25 -1.20
N TYR A 17 9.33 11.35 -0.82
CA TYR A 17 8.93 10.19 -1.61
C TYR A 17 7.51 10.34 -2.10
N TYR A 18 7.25 9.78 -3.28
CA TYR A 18 5.94 9.68 -3.89
C TYR A 18 5.73 8.27 -4.42
N LEU A 19 4.66 7.60 -3.98
CA LEU A 19 4.31 6.25 -4.43
C LEU A 19 2.99 6.31 -5.19
N TRP A 20 2.95 5.75 -6.39
CA TRP A 20 1.72 5.70 -7.19
C TRP A 20 1.63 4.41 -7.99
N THR A 21 0.45 4.18 -8.56
CA THR A 21 0.18 3.05 -9.44
C THR A 21 -0.26 3.54 -10.80
N ASP A 22 0.35 3.02 -11.85
CA ASP A 22 -0.17 3.12 -13.21
C ASP A 22 -0.68 1.73 -13.66
N PRO A 23 -1.38 1.61 -14.81
CA PRO A 23 -1.88 0.31 -15.27
C PRO A 23 -0.81 -0.77 -15.48
N ALA A 24 0.47 -0.41 -15.56
CA ALA A 24 1.60 -1.29 -15.81
C ALA A 24 2.50 -1.53 -14.59
N ALA A 25 2.51 -0.66 -13.58
CA ALA A 25 3.48 -0.74 -12.50
C ALA A 25 3.07 -0.06 -11.18
N LEU A 26 3.69 -0.52 -10.09
CA LEU A 26 3.85 0.23 -8.85
C LEU A 26 5.13 1.07 -8.96
N ARG A 27 5.02 2.38 -8.78
CA ARG A 27 6.08 3.35 -9.02
C ARG A 27 6.46 4.08 -7.75
N LEU A 28 7.75 4.36 -7.58
CA LEU A 28 8.27 5.23 -6.54
C LEU A 28 9.10 6.33 -7.17
N ALA A 29 8.94 7.56 -6.68
CA ALA A 29 9.86 8.65 -6.93
C ALA A 29 10.45 9.19 -5.63
N ARG A 30 11.67 9.70 -5.72
CA ARG A 30 12.38 10.38 -4.64
C ARG A 30 12.85 11.74 -5.13
N SER A 31 12.64 12.76 -4.31
CA SER A 31 13.21 14.08 -4.46
C SER A 31 14.10 14.39 -3.26
N THR A 32 15.25 14.99 -3.53
CA THR A 32 16.21 15.47 -2.52
C THR A 32 16.22 17.00 -2.41
N ASP A 33 15.38 17.67 -3.19
CA ASP A 33 15.34 19.13 -3.36
C ASP A 33 13.92 19.69 -3.19
N ARG A 34 13.15 19.07 -2.27
CA ARG A 34 11.79 19.46 -1.89
C ARG A 34 10.78 19.45 -3.04
N GLY A 35 10.93 18.50 -3.95
CA GLY A 35 10.03 18.22 -5.05
C GLY A 35 10.35 18.97 -6.34
N ALA A 36 11.49 19.68 -6.42
CA ALA A 36 11.88 20.37 -7.65
C ALA A 36 12.34 19.40 -8.74
N THR A 37 13.07 18.35 -8.36
CA THR A 37 13.48 17.25 -9.24
C THR A 37 13.21 15.89 -8.61
N TRP A 38 13.04 14.88 -9.47
CA TRP A 38 12.63 13.54 -9.06
C TRP A 38 13.41 12.47 -9.83
N THR A 39 13.89 11.47 -9.09
CA THR A 39 14.31 10.19 -9.66
C THR A 39 13.17 9.19 -9.49
N THR A 40 12.82 8.45 -10.54
CA THR A 40 11.68 7.52 -10.56
C THR A 40 12.12 6.10 -10.86
N TRP A 41 11.49 5.12 -10.20
CA TRP A 41 11.72 3.69 -10.37
C TRP A 41 10.41 2.90 -10.46
N SER A 42 10.44 1.77 -11.19
CA SER A 42 9.45 0.70 -11.04
C SER A 42 9.81 -0.15 -9.82
N LEU A 43 8.90 -0.27 -8.86
CA LEU A 43 9.06 -1.23 -7.75
C LEU A 43 8.54 -2.63 -8.13
N ALA A 44 7.47 -2.67 -8.92
CA ALA A 44 6.92 -3.90 -9.46
C ALA A 44 6.26 -3.61 -10.81
N GLU A 45 6.45 -4.51 -11.78
CA GLU A 45 5.92 -4.39 -13.14
C GLU A 45 4.93 -5.51 -13.44
N GLY A 46 3.94 -5.22 -14.29
CA GLY A 46 2.90 -6.16 -14.69
C GLY A 46 2.03 -6.65 -13.52
N GLY A 47 1.32 -7.75 -13.75
CA GLY A 47 0.42 -8.36 -12.76
C GLY A 47 -0.96 -7.73 -12.72
N GLU A 48 -1.67 -7.94 -11.60
CA GLU A 48 -3.00 -7.39 -11.40
C GLU A 48 -2.98 -5.87 -11.29
N LEU A 49 -4.13 -5.25 -11.61
CA LEU A 49 -4.35 -3.84 -11.39
C LEU A 49 -4.16 -3.51 -9.90
N ARG A 50 -3.32 -2.51 -9.61
CA ARG A 50 -3.07 -1.99 -8.26
C ARG A 50 -3.75 -0.65 -8.07
N TYR A 51 -4.21 -0.36 -6.86
CA TYR A 51 -4.91 0.87 -6.52
C TYR A 51 -4.82 1.20 -5.02
N TYR A 52 -5.07 2.46 -4.69
CA TYR A 52 -5.00 3.04 -3.34
C TYR A 52 -3.70 2.74 -2.58
N PRO A 53 -2.52 3.06 -3.16
CA PRO A 53 -1.27 2.98 -2.41
C PRO A 53 -1.31 3.89 -1.17
N TYR A 54 -0.71 3.45 -0.07
CA TYR A 54 -0.42 4.24 1.12
C TYR A 54 1.06 4.10 1.46
N LEU A 55 1.72 5.18 1.88
CA LEU A 55 3.18 5.22 2.11
C LEU A 55 3.50 5.91 3.43
N VAL A 56 4.42 5.32 4.19
CA VAL A 56 5.03 5.93 5.38
C VAL A 56 6.54 5.76 5.33
N ALA A 57 7.26 6.65 6.01
CA ALA A 57 8.71 6.57 6.18
C ALA A 57 9.07 6.57 7.67
N ARG A 58 10.23 6.02 8.03
CA ARG A 58 10.77 6.05 9.40
C ARG A 58 12.19 6.61 9.45
N GLY A 59 13.15 5.87 8.93
CA GLY A 59 14.56 6.28 8.80
C GLY A 59 14.86 6.88 7.43
N ALA A 60 16.11 7.30 7.23
CA ALA A 60 16.59 7.72 5.91
C ALA A 60 16.45 6.56 4.91
N GLY A 61 15.69 6.76 3.83
CA GLY A 61 15.42 5.73 2.83
C GLY A 61 14.65 4.49 3.32
N GLU A 62 14.11 4.50 4.53
CA GLU A 62 13.34 3.36 5.06
C GLU A 62 11.84 3.65 4.97
N LEU A 63 11.16 2.95 4.06
CA LEU A 63 9.74 3.16 3.77
C LEU A 63 8.92 1.87 3.95
N ALA A 64 7.63 2.06 4.19
CA ALA A 64 6.65 0.98 4.17
C ALA A 64 5.39 1.42 3.45
N ALA A 65 4.76 0.48 2.76
CA ALA A 65 3.61 0.77 1.93
C ALA A 65 2.56 -0.34 1.98
N THR A 66 1.34 0.04 1.65
CA THR A 66 0.24 -0.89 1.37
C THR A 66 -0.45 -0.50 0.08
N TRP A 67 -1.06 -1.46 -0.60
CA TRP A 67 -1.91 -1.19 -1.76
C TRP A 67 -2.90 -2.34 -1.93
N PHE A 68 -3.97 -2.10 -2.68
CA PHE A 68 -4.82 -3.18 -3.14
C PHE A 68 -4.36 -3.71 -4.51
N SER A 69 -4.66 -4.97 -4.79
CA SER A 69 -4.63 -5.55 -6.14
C SER A 69 -5.88 -6.35 -6.44
N GLY A 70 -6.08 -6.71 -7.71
CA GLY A 70 -7.11 -7.67 -8.13
C GLY A 70 -8.52 -7.08 -8.14
N ARG A 71 -9.54 -7.92 -8.26
CA ARG A 71 -10.96 -7.54 -8.18
C ARG A 71 -11.77 -8.71 -7.61
N ASP A 72 -12.96 -8.41 -7.09
CA ASP A 72 -13.89 -9.42 -6.57
C ASP A 72 -13.18 -10.39 -5.60
N GLU A 73 -13.29 -11.71 -5.80
CA GLU A 73 -12.63 -12.70 -4.94
C GLU A 73 -11.10 -12.70 -5.04
N ALA A 74 -10.54 -12.21 -6.15
CA ALA A 74 -9.09 -12.07 -6.34
C ALA A 74 -8.52 -10.82 -5.64
N MET A 75 -9.36 -9.94 -5.09
CA MET A 75 -8.88 -8.73 -4.43
C MET A 75 -7.94 -9.05 -3.26
N ARG A 76 -6.80 -8.37 -3.17
CA ARG A 76 -5.81 -8.53 -2.08
C ARG A 76 -5.37 -7.17 -1.55
N VAL A 77 -4.98 -7.15 -0.28
CA VAL A 77 -4.23 -6.06 0.35
C VAL A 77 -2.78 -6.51 0.50
N HIS A 78 -1.87 -5.71 -0.03
CA HIS A 78 -0.44 -5.94 0.04
C HIS A 78 0.21 -5.07 1.11
N VAL A 79 1.33 -5.56 1.62
CA VAL A 79 2.17 -4.88 2.61
C VAL A 79 3.61 -5.03 2.16
N GLY A 80 4.33 -3.92 2.01
CA GLY A 80 5.71 -3.92 1.54
C GLY A 80 6.63 -3.05 2.39
N ASN A 81 7.84 -3.54 2.63
CA ASN A 81 8.98 -2.72 3.04
C ASN A 81 9.73 -2.27 1.78
N ILE A 82 10.13 -1.01 1.73
CA ILE A 82 10.95 -0.47 0.64
C ILE A 82 12.25 0.07 1.25
N ASP A 83 13.37 -0.51 0.82
CA ASP A 83 14.71 -0.05 1.14
C ASP A 83 15.22 0.85 0.00
N ALA A 84 15.26 2.15 0.26
CA ALA A 84 15.77 3.20 -0.61
C ALA A 84 16.98 3.92 0.02
N THR A 85 17.73 3.22 0.88
CA THR A 85 18.90 3.77 1.61
C THR A 85 20.11 4.02 0.71
N ALA A 86 20.25 3.25 -0.37
CA ALA A 86 21.35 3.41 -1.31
C ALA A 86 21.12 4.64 -2.20
N ASP A 87 22.11 5.53 -2.26
CA ASP A 87 22.05 6.71 -3.10
C ASP A 87 22.04 6.34 -4.58
N ASN A 88 21.04 6.87 -5.31
CA ASN A 88 20.87 6.73 -6.76
C ASN A 88 20.75 5.29 -7.27
N ALA A 89 20.57 4.30 -6.38
CA ALA A 89 20.24 2.93 -6.75
C ALA A 89 18.72 2.73 -6.79
N ALA A 90 18.29 1.70 -7.52
CA ALA A 90 16.89 1.29 -7.51
C ALA A 90 16.50 0.78 -6.10
N PRO A 91 15.37 1.26 -5.53
CA PRO A 91 14.88 0.77 -4.25
C PRO A 91 14.54 -0.72 -4.31
N ARG A 92 14.74 -1.44 -3.19
CA ARG A 92 14.34 -2.84 -3.04
C ARG A 92 12.98 -2.94 -2.36
N LEU A 93 12.01 -3.56 -3.02
CA LEU A 93 10.71 -3.90 -2.44
C LEU A 93 10.73 -5.33 -1.90
N ALA A 94 10.33 -5.51 -0.64
CA ALA A 94 10.07 -6.82 -0.05
C ALA A 94 8.61 -6.88 0.45
N GLU A 95 7.86 -7.90 0.04
CA GLU A 95 6.43 -8.04 0.34
C GLU A 95 6.13 -9.11 1.40
N ALA A 96 5.14 -8.83 2.25
CA ALA A 96 4.56 -9.83 3.14
C ALA A 96 3.55 -10.68 2.35
N PRO A 97 3.15 -11.86 2.86
CA PRO A 97 2.01 -12.58 2.31
C PRO A 97 0.76 -11.66 2.23
N PRO A 98 0.06 -11.64 1.08
CA PRO A 98 -1.06 -10.74 0.89
C PRO A 98 -2.23 -11.11 1.79
N ILE A 99 -3.01 -10.09 2.11
CA ILE A 99 -4.16 -10.16 3.00
C ILE A 99 -5.43 -10.22 2.16
N GLN A 100 -6.35 -11.11 2.51
CA GLN A 100 -7.71 -11.06 1.99
C GLN A 100 -8.52 -10.00 2.75
N PRO A 101 -9.03 -8.94 2.11
CA PRO A 101 -9.83 -7.93 2.80
C PRO A 101 -11.21 -8.48 3.20
N GLU A 102 -11.69 -8.14 4.39
CA GLU A 102 -12.99 -8.56 4.94
C GLU A 102 -14.09 -7.50 4.68
N THR A 103 -14.07 -6.96 3.46
CA THR A 103 -14.90 -5.83 3.02
C THR A 103 -15.66 -6.22 1.77
N TRP A 104 -16.96 -5.91 1.75
CA TRP A 104 -17.88 -6.36 0.73
C TRP A 104 -18.69 -5.20 0.16
N ALA A 105 -18.96 -5.27 -1.15
CA ALA A 105 -19.70 -4.24 -1.87
C ALA A 105 -21.16 -4.17 -1.37
N TRP A 106 -21.59 -2.97 -0.99
CA TRP A 106 -22.92 -2.69 -0.44
C TRP A 106 -24.03 -2.80 -1.49
N ASP A 107 -23.68 -2.80 -2.78
CA ASP A 107 -24.59 -2.83 -3.93
C ASP A 107 -24.77 -4.24 -4.53
N THR A 108 -24.30 -5.29 -3.84
CA THR A 108 -24.49 -6.68 -4.27
C THR A 108 -25.99 -7.02 -4.32
N LYS A 109 -26.51 -7.42 -5.48
CA LYS A 109 -27.93 -7.76 -5.66
C LYS A 109 -28.28 -9.12 -5.06
N PRO A 110 -29.55 -9.33 -4.62
CA PRO A 110 -30.02 -10.64 -4.19
C PRO A 110 -29.78 -11.72 -5.26
N GLY A 111 -29.15 -12.83 -4.87
CA GLY A 111 -28.84 -13.95 -5.76
C GLY A 111 -27.52 -13.81 -6.54
N GLU A 112 -26.85 -12.65 -6.50
CA GLU A 112 -25.49 -12.52 -7.02
C GLU A 112 -24.45 -12.95 -5.97
N PRO A 113 -23.30 -13.51 -6.39
CA PRO A 113 -22.16 -13.71 -5.50
C PRO A 113 -21.72 -12.39 -4.88
N ARG A 114 -21.31 -12.44 -3.61
CA ARG A 114 -20.76 -11.27 -2.93
C ARG A 114 -19.47 -10.83 -3.58
N LYS A 115 -19.33 -9.53 -3.83
CA LYS A 115 -18.13 -8.93 -4.40
C LYS A 115 -17.34 -8.25 -3.28
N ARG A 116 -16.02 -8.45 -3.26
CA ARG A 116 -15.17 -7.70 -2.33
C ARG A 116 -15.00 -6.28 -2.83
N ASP A 117 -14.85 -5.38 -1.87
CA ASP A 117 -14.70 -3.95 -2.14
C ASP A 117 -13.53 -3.38 -1.34
N THR A 118 -13.03 -2.21 -1.73
CA THR A 118 -11.95 -1.54 -0.98
C THR A 118 -12.45 -0.79 0.23
N ALA A 119 -13.77 -0.81 0.49
CA ALA A 119 -14.42 -0.05 1.55
C ALA A 119 -14.21 1.47 1.43
N GLY A 120 -13.81 1.97 0.25
CA GLY A 120 -13.42 3.36 0.03
C GLY A 120 -12.19 3.82 0.84
N GLU A 121 -11.41 2.92 1.43
CA GLU A 121 -10.37 3.27 2.39
C GLU A 121 -8.95 2.93 1.92
N TYR A 122 -8.00 3.76 2.35
CA TYR A 122 -6.58 3.41 2.43
C TYR A 122 -6.36 2.40 3.55
N VAL A 123 -5.32 1.59 3.43
CA VAL A 123 -4.92 0.66 4.50
C VAL A 123 -3.80 1.33 5.30
N PRO A 124 -4.05 1.81 6.53
CA PRO A 124 -3.01 2.45 7.31
C PRO A 124 -1.94 1.44 7.71
N ILE A 125 -0.69 1.89 7.68
CA ILE A 125 0.48 1.13 8.10
C ILE A 125 1.41 1.98 8.94
N MET A 126 2.09 1.36 9.90
CA MET A 126 3.12 2.04 10.68
C MET A 126 4.28 1.10 11.02
N PHE A 127 5.46 1.68 11.15
CA PHE A 127 6.61 1.02 11.75
C PHE A 127 6.42 0.88 13.27
N MET A 128 6.64 -0.31 13.78
CA MET A 128 6.72 -0.61 15.21
C MET A 128 8.15 -0.38 15.73
N LYS A 129 8.28 -0.22 17.06
CA LYS A 129 9.58 -0.01 17.72
C LYS A 129 10.56 -1.16 17.52
N ASP A 130 10.05 -2.37 17.34
CA ASP A 130 10.83 -3.60 17.10
C ASP A 130 11.15 -3.84 15.60
N GLY A 131 10.78 -2.91 14.72
CA GLY A 131 11.02 -3.02 13.28
C GLY A 131 9.93 -3.74 12.49
N ARG A 132 8.92 -4.34 13.16
CA ARG A 132 7.75 -4.88 12.47
C ARG A 132 6.90 -3.77 11.86
N LEU A 133 5.98 -4.15 10.97
CA LEU A 133 4.94 -3.27 10.48
C LEU A 133 3.60 -3.65 11.11
N ALA A 134 2.86 -2.67 11.61
CA ALA A 134 1.47 -2.84 12.02
C ALA A 134 0.56 -2.31 10.91
N VAL A 135 -0.45 -3.11 10.55
CA VAL A 135 -1.39 -2.82 9.46
C VAL A 135 -2.80 -2.96 9.99
N VAL A 136 -3.66 -1.99 9.64
CA VAL A 136 -5.07 -1.99 10.01
C VAL A 136 -5.90 -2.09 8.74
N THR A 137 -6.84 -3.04 8.69
CA THR A 137 -7.81 -3.13 7.58
C THR A 137 -9.21 -3.00 8.14
N THR A 138 -10.13 -2.48 7.33
CA THR A 138 -11.54 -2.47 7.68
C THR A 138 -12.16 -3.85 7.59
N ILE A 139 -13.24 -4.00 8.36
CA ILE A 139 -14.19 -5.09 8.25
C ILE A 139 -15.53 -4.43 7.94
N GLN A 140 -16.07 -4.71 6.75
CA GLN A 140 -17.36 -4.23 6.29
C GLN A 140 -18.15 -5.40 5.72
N ASP A 141 -18.71 -6.19 6.63
CA ASP A 141 -19.58 -7.34 6.36
C ASP A 141 -20.95 -7.07 7.01
N LEU A 142 -21.58 -5.97 6.60
CA LEU A 142 -22.80 -5.50 7.23
C LEU A 142 -24.04 -6.24 6.72
N PRO A 143 -25.07 -6.43 7.58
CA PRO A 143 -25.15 -5.97 8.98
C PRO A 143 -24.41 -6.84 10.00
N GLN A 144 -23.79 -7.95 9.60
CA GLN A 144 -23.28 -8.97 10.51
C GLN A 144 -22.05 -8.53 11.32
N ARG A 145 -21.14 -7.77 10.71
CA ARG A 145 -19.87 -7.38 11.32
C ARG A 145 -19.31 -6.10 10.69
N GLY A 146 -19.07 -5.11 11.53
CA GLY A 146 -18.35 -3.89 11.17
C GLY A 146 -17.19 -3.64 12.15
N GLY A 147 -16.09 -3.04 11.69
CA GLY A 147 -14.98 -2.64 12.55
C GLY A 147 -13.64 -2.64 11.83
N PHE A 148 -12.57 -2.92 12.58
CA PHE A 148 -11.21 -2.98 12.06
C PHE A 148 -10.54 -4.29 12.51
N SER A 149 -9.70 -4.85 11.64
CA SER A 149 -8.74 -5.88 11.99
C SER A 149 -7.35 -5.25 12.08
N TRP A 150 -6.52 -5.73 13.01
CA TRP A 150 -5.14 -5.32 13.14
C TRP A 150 -4.24 -6.54 12.99
N ARG A 151 -3.07 -6.36 12.38
CA ARG A 151 -2.07 -7.41 12.24
C ARG A 151 -0.66 -6.83 12.21
N THR A 152 0.32 -7.66 12.52
CA THR A 152 1.73 -7.30 12.33
C THR A 152 2.38 -8.19 11.29
N THR A 153 3.24 -7.62 10.46
CA THR A 153 4.14 -8.38 9.58
C THR A 153 5.56 -8.32 10.13
N ALA A 154 6.35 -9.36 9.86
CA ALA A 154 7.78 -9.33 10.17
C ALA A 154 8.45 -8.16 9.44
N ALA A 155 9.59 -7.71 9.96
CA ALA A 155 10.47 -6.81 9.22
C ALA A 155 10.98 -7.56 7.98
N LEU A 156 10.62 -7.08 6.79
CA LEU A 156 11.10 -7.64 5.55
C LEU A 156 12.37 -6.91 5.16
N ARG A 157 13.45 -7.65 4.89
CA ARG A 157 14.77 -7.10 4.51
C ARG A 157 15.04 -7.40 3.05
#